data_AF-A0A1H3CU56-F1
#
_entry.id   AF-A0A1H3CU56-F1
#
_cell.length_a   1.000
_cell.length_b   1.000
_cell.length_c   1.000
_cell.angle_alpha   90.00
_cell.angle_beta   90.00
_cell.angle_gamma   90.00
#
_symmetry.space_group_name_H-M   'P 1'
#
loop_
_entity.id
_entity.type
_entity.pdbx_description
1 polymer ?
#
loop_
_entity_poly.entity_id
_entity_poly.type
_entity_poly.pdbx_seq_one_letter_code
_entity_poly.pdbx_strand_id
1 'polypeptide(L)'
;MSDFKTKIFPEPELEFGDQHHHPDPRLGLLQAGPLQTNLGDTIKVGVVGSALTVEKSGEFLNAIEDGFEGKTEKHPNLHPDFPGLRNQNPYRCRFEMVAAEDGVLTKGQIEKIAKEPSDARAVEMAVDAVMAQLEKLEAHHERPDVVMVSLPVKLIERVWRNERARDDEVIEDEAADAKAGRETSPNFRGLLKARAMDLRFSIQIVWEDVINPDAKIPRKIKENSDRQTQDRADLAWNLMTTLYYKGSGKVPWRRLPEEGEFTACYIGISFFKDAETDEIWTSAAQMFDERGRGFILRGGPAQSESRGRHPFLTIDEAHKLTESALAAYKSVHRTMPARVIVMKTSRFREDEAEGVGKALDEAGVELRDLVWIHESYSVKVLRDGDFPVLRGTFVELDGNGLLYTNGSIPYYGTYPGLYVPNPLLLCPHPQSESTIEQIAKEVLSLTKVNWNSTQMNQRLPIPIRAARKVGDVLKYVPSGQKVSSDYRKYI
;
A
#
# COMPACT_ATOMS: atom_id res chain seq x y z
N MET A 1 -1.44 42.49 -3.49
CA MET A 1 -2.06 41.17 -3.70
C MET A 1 -0.95 40.16 -3.52
N SER A 2 -1.12 39.16 -2.66
CA SER A 2 -0.15 38.07 -2.58
C SER A 2 -0.32 37.25 -3.85
N ASP A 3 0.66 37.27 -4.76
CA ASP A 3 0.64 36.42 -5.94
C ASP A 3 0.94 34.97 -5.51
N PHE A 4 -0.06 34.11 -5.58
CA PHE A 4 0.12 32.68 -5.39
C PHE A 4 0.81 32.11 -6.63
N LYS A 5 2.02 31.56 -6.47
CA LYS A 5 2.68 30.84 -7.55
C LYS A 5 1.95 29.53 -7.80
N THR A 6 1.52 29.33 -9.04
CA THR A 6 0.80 28.12 -9.47
C THR A 6 1.56 27.44 -10.59
N LYS A 7 1.56 26.10 -10.58
CA LYS A 7 2.19 25.28 -11.60
C LYS A 7 1.39 24.01 -11.82
N ILE A 8 1.45 23.46 -13.02
CA ILE A 8 0.95 22.12 -13.31
C ILE A 8 2.18 21.28 -13.66
N PHE A 9 2.49 20.31 -12.82
CA PHE A 9 3.58 19.39 -13.09
C PHE A 9 3.19 18.41 -14.20
N PRO A 10 4.14 18.01 -15.07
CA PRO A 10 3.90 16.92 -16.00
C PRO A 10 3.60 15.64 -15.24
N GLU A 11 2.89 14.72 -15.88
CA GLU A 11 2.62 13.40 -15.30
C GLU A 11 3.95 12.64 -15.11
N PRO A 12 4.29 12.17 -13.90
CA PRO A 12 5.60 11.57 -13.65
C PRO A 12 5.82 10.27 -14.44
N GLU A 13 7.03 10.06 -14.93
CA GLU A 13 7.43 8.85 -15.65
C GLU A 13 7.83 7.72 -14.68
N LEU A 14 7.62 6.48 -15.11
CA LEU A 14 8.07 5.27 -14.42
C LEU A 14 9.05 4.51 -15.28
N GLU A 15 10.00 3.80 -14.66
CA GLU A 15 11.00 2.99 -15.35
C GLU A 15 10.68 1.50 -15.23
N PHE A 16 10.85 0.78 -16.34
CA PHE A 16 10.54 -0.64 -16.54
C PHE A 16 11.78 -1.39 -17.06
N GLY A 17 11.59 -2.61 -17.56
CA GLY A 17 12.67 -3.38 -18.18
C GLY A 17 13.34 -2.61 -19.32
N ASP A 18 14.60 -2.95 -19.60
CA ASP A 18 15.35 -2.41 -20.74
C ASP A 18 15.47 -0.86 -20.76
N GLN A 19 15.44 -0.23 -19.57
CA GLN A 19 15.46 1.24 -19.38
C GLN A 19 14.29 1.98 -20.07
N HIS A 20 13.24 1.25 -20.42
CA HIS A 20 12.04 1.84 -20.98
C HIS A 20 11.31 2.65 -19.90
N HIS A 21 10.68 3.76 -20.30
CA HIS A 21 9.89 4.58 -19.41
C HIS A 21 8.51 4.90 -19.99
N HIS A 22 7.51 4.92 -19.11
CA HIS A 22 6.13 5.22 -19.48
C HIS A 22 5.35 5.75 -18.26
N PRO A 23 4.38 6.66 -18.43
CA PRO A 23 3.58 7.16 -17.31
C PRO A 23 2.55 6.13 -16.82
N ASP A 24 1.98 5.28 -17.68
CA ASP A 24 1.05 4.21 -17.26
C ASP A 24 1.81 2.91 -16.93
N PRO A 25 1.69 2.36 -15.70
CA PRO A 25 2.24 1.06 -15.32
C PRO A 25 1.87 -0.09 -16.26
N ARG A 26 0.63 -0.11 -16.77
CA ARG A 26 0.09 -1.23 -17.56
C ARG A 26 0.76 -1.27 -18.93
N LEU A 27 0.84 -0.13 -19.61
CA LEU A 27 1.52 -0.05 -20.91
C LEU A 27 3.03 -0.23 -20.77
N GLY A 28 3.65 0.32 -19.72
CA GLY A 28 5.08 0.11 -19.49
C GLY A 28 5.43 -1.37 -19.30
N LEU A 29 4.64 -2.10 -18.51
CA LEU A 29 4.77 -3.55 -18.36
C LEU A 29 4.50 -4.31 -19.67
N LEU A 30 3.49 -3.92 -20.44
CA LEU A 30 3.19 -4.55 -21.71
C LEU A 30 4.33 -4.38 -22.73
N GLN A 31 4.90 -3.19 -22.82
CA GLN A 31 5.93 -2.86 -23.82
C GLN A 31 7.30 -3.40 -23.44
N ALA A 32 7.67 -3.32 -22.15
CA ALA A 32 9.03 -3.56 -21.70
C ALA A 32 9.15 -4.56 -20.55
N GLY A 33 8.05 -5.14 -20.09
CA GLY A 33 8.04 -6.07 -18.97
C GLY A 33 8.47 -5.42 -17.63
N PRO A 34 8.67 -6.24 -16.59
CA PRO A 34 9.05 -5.75 -15.28
C PRO A 34 10.49 -5.24 -15.26
N LEU A 35 10.74 -4.17 -14.48
CA LEU A 35 12.07 -3.61 -14.21
C LEU A 35 13.08 -4.68 -13.78
N GLN A 36 12.68 -5.52 -12.82
CA GLN A 36 13.43 -6.69 -12.41
C GLN A 36 12.68 -7.92 -12.87
N THR A 37 13.27 -8.71 -13.77
CA THR A 37 12.67 -9.96 -14.23
C THR A 37 12.80 -11.05 -13.16
N ASN A 38 11.79 -11.93 -13.11
CA ASN A 38 11.90 -13.17 -12.36
C ASN A 38 12.93 -14.06 -13.05
N LEU A 39 13.82 -14.69 -12.29
CA LEU A 39 14.83 -15.61 -12.85
C LEU A 39 14.23 -16.98 -13.19
N GLY A 40 13.11 -17.33 -12.56
CA GLY A 40 12.36 -18.55 -12.87
C GLY A 40 11.23 -18.28 -13.88
N ASP A 41 10.88 -19.31 -14.63
CA ASP A 41 9.83 -19.22 -15.66
C ASP A 41 8.42 -19.19 -15.06
N THR A 42 8.26 -19.63 -13.80
CA THR A 42 6.96 -19.81 -13.14
C THR A 42 7.00 -19.29 -11.71
N ILE A 43 5.91 -18.64 -11.30
CA ILE A 43 5.59 -18.32 -9.91
C ILE A 43 4.52 -19.32 -9.43
N LYS A 44 4.83 -20.07 -8.39
CA LYS A 44 3.92 -21.05 -7.78
C LYS A 44 2.94 -20.33 -6.85
N VAL A 45 1.65 -20.50 -7.11
CA VAL A 45 0.56 -19.86 -6.38
C VAL A 45 -0.20 -20.92 -5.58
N GLY A 46 -0.11 -20.86 -4.26
CA GLY A 46 -1.00 -21.63 -3.39
C GLY A 46 -2.34 -20.93 -3.25
N VAL A 47 -3.42 -21.67 -2.96
CA VAL A 47 -4.74 -21.08 -2.74
C VAL A 47 -5.35 -21.62 -1.47
N VAL A 48 -5.83 -20.76 -0.58
CA VAL A 48 -6.62 -21.14 0.60
C VAL A 48 -8.03 -20.58 0.47
N GLY A 49 -9.05 -21.43 0.60
CA GLY A 49 -10.44 -21.01 0.44
C GLY A 49 -11.42 -22.18 0.60
N SER A 50 -12.69 -21.96 0.28
CA SER A 50 -13.64 -23.07 0.13
C SER A 50 -13.31 -23.92 -1.10
N ALA A 51 -13.83 -25.15 -1.19
CA ALA A 51 -13.66 -25.98 -2.39
C ALA A 51 -14.04 -25.23 -3.69
N LEU A 52 -15.14 -24.47 -3.66
CA LEU A 52 -15.57 -23.64 -4.79
C LEU A 52 -14.58 -22.52 -5.10
N THR A 53 -14.11 -21.77 -4.10
CA THR A 53 -13.20 -20.65 -4.35
C THR A 53 -11.79 -21.10 -4.75
N VAL A 54 -11.35 -22.28 -4.33
CA VAL A 54 -10.12 -22.91 -4.81
C VAL A 54 -10.27 -23.30 -6.28
N GLU A 55 -11.34 -24.00 -6.65
CA GLU A 55 -11.66 -24.35 -8.03
C GLU A 55 -11.73 -23.11 -8.93
N LYS A 56 -12.48 -22.08 -8.51
CA LYS A 56 -12.59 -20.81 -9.25
C LYS A 56 -11.28 -20.03 -9.34
N SER A 57 -10.37 -20.18 -8.38
CA SER A 57 -9.03 -19.57 -8.48
C SER A 57 -8.21 -20.26 -9.58
N GLY A 58 -8.29 -21.59 -9.70
CA GLY A 58 -7.66 -22.34 -10.78
C GLY A 58 -8.25 -22.00 -12.15
N GLU A 59 -9.57 -21.97 -12.27
CA GLU A 59 -10.26 -21.52 -13.50
C GLU A 59 -9.85 -20.09 -13.89
N PHE A 60 -9.76 -19.19 -12.92
CA PHE A 60 -9.33 -17.81 -13.15
C PHE A 60 -7.89 -17.72 -13.66
N LEU A 61 -6.96 -18.44 -13.03
CA LEU A 61 -5.55 -18.47 -13.44
C LEU A 61 -5.35 -19.08 -14.83
N ASN A 62 -6.24 -20.00 -15.25
CA ASN A 62 -6.25 -20.51 -16.62
C ASN A 62 -6.84 -19.49 -17.60
N ALA A 63 -7.97 -18.87 -17.26
CA ALA A 63 -8.66 -17.91 -18.14
C ALA A 63 -7.82 -16.64 -18.38
N ILE A 64 -7.07 -16.18 -17.38
CA ILE A 64 -6.24 -14.98 -17.50
C ILE A 64 -5.06 -15.17 -18.47
N GLU A 65 -4.70 -16.40 -18.85
CA GLU A 65 -3.69 -16.63 -19.87
C GLU A 65 -4.09 -16.08 -21.24
N ASP A 66 -5.38 -16.13 -21.57
CA ASP A 66 -5.95 -15.67 -22.85
C ASP A 66 -6.25 -14.17 -22.86
N GLY A 67 -6.31 -13.53 -21.68
CA GLY A 67 -6.58 -12.10 -21.54
C GLY A 67 -8.04 -11.74 -21.23
N PHE A 68 -8.28 -10.46 -20.96
CA PHE A 68 -9.62 -9.91 -20.74
C PHE A 68 -9.77 -8.56 -21.45
N GLU A 69 -10.89 -8.37 -22.13
CA GLU A 69 -11.25 -7.08 -22.73
C GLU A 69 -11.54 -6.03 -21.64
N GLY A 70 -10.98 -4.85 -21.84
CA GLY A 70 -11.22 -3.65 -21.04
C GLY A 70 -12.38 -2.83 -21.60
N LYS A 71 -12.64 -1.68 -20.97
CA LYS A 71 -13.70 -0.73 -21.38
C LYS A 71 -13.12 0.46 -22.12
N THR A 72 -12.59 0.20 -23.30
CA THR A 72 -11.77 1.17 -24.04
C THR A 72 -12.56 2.14 -24.93
N GLU A 73 -13.86 1.92 -25.17
CA GLU A 73 -14.67 2.70 -26.12
C GLU A 73 -14.69 4.21 -25.87
N LYS A 74 -14.81 4.64 -24.61
CA LYS A 74 -14.86 6.07 -24.23
C LYS A 74 -13.51 6.60 -23.78
N HIS A 75 -12.78 5.80 -23.01
CA HIS A 75 -11.52 6.18 -22.38
C HIS A 75 -10.51 5.03 -22.57
N PRO A 76 -9.83 4.97 -23.72
CA PRO A 76 -9.00 3.81 -24.10
C PRO A 76 -7.88 3.52 -23.11
N ASN A 77 -7.36 4.56 -22.47
CA ASN A 77 -6.26 4.45 -21.52
C ASN A 77 -6.73 4.24 -20.07
N LEU A 78 -8.02 4.43 -19.76
CA LEU A 78 -8.50 4.31 -18.39
C LEU A 78 -8.70 2.84 -17.99
N HIS A 79 -9.31 2.06 -18.88
CA HIS A 79 -9.62 0.65 -18.70
C HIS A 79 -9.08 -0.16 -19.90
N PRO A 80 -7.74 -0.22 -20.10
CA PRO A 80 -7.15 -0.96 -21.19
C PRO A 80 -7.33 -2.46 -21.01
N ASP A 81 -7.24 -3.20 -22.12
CA ASP A 81 -7.30 -4.65 -22.12
C ASP A 81 -6.18 -5.25 -21.26
N PHE A 82 -6.45 -6.43 -20.70
CA PHE A 82 -5.42 -7.29 -20.15
C PHE A 82 -4.99 -8.27 -21.25
N PRO A 83 -3.74 -8.23 -21.74
CA PRO A 83 -3.30 -8.92 -22.97
C PRO A 83 -3.12 -10.43 -22.79
N GLY A 84 -3.30 -10.94 -21.58
CA GLY A 84 -3.03 -12.34 -21.23
C GLY A 84 -1.58 -12.59 -20.83
N LEU A 85 -1.23 -13.85 -20.62
CA LEU A 85 0.08 -14.29 -20.10
C LEU A 85 0.85 -15.17 -21.09
N ARG A 86 0.39 -15.25 -22.35
CA ARG A 86 1.05 -16.00 -23.43
C ARG A 86 2.09 -15.14 -24.17
N ASN A 87 1.81 -14.75 -25.41
CA ASN A 87 2.80 -14.11 -26.28
C ASN A 87 3.14 -12.66 -25.89
N GLN A 88 2.21 -11.95 -25.25
CA GLN A 88 2.38 -10.56 -24.81
C GLN A 88 2.37 -10.46 -23.29
N ASN A 89 3.02 -11.42 -22.61
CA ASN A 89 3.03 -11.51 -21.17
C ASN A 89 3.76 -10.32 -20.51
N PRO A 90 3.04 -9.41 -19.81
CA PRO A 90 3.63 -8.22 -19.21
C PRO A 90 4.60 -8.52 -18.06
N TYR A 91 4.58 -9.74 -17.52
CA TYR A 91 5.38 -10.16 -16.36
C TYR A 91 6.55 -11.07 -16.73
N ARG A 92 6.61 -11.53 -17.99
CA ARG A 92 7.66 -12.43 -18.50
C ARG A 92 7.78 -13.75 -17.69
N CYS A 93 6.72 -14.16 -16.99
CA CYS A 93 6.66 -15.43 -16.24
C CYS A 93 5.22 -15.97 -16.18
N ARG A 94 5.09 -17.27 -15.94
CA ARG A 94 3.80 -17.96 -15.74
C ARG A 94 3.40 -17.96 -14.26
N PHE A 95 2.12 -18.21 -14.01
CA PHE A 95 1.56 -18.36 -12.69
C PHE A 95 0.86 -19.71 -12.63
N GLU A 96 1.32 -20.59 -11.75
CA GLU A 96 0.85 -21.97 -11.69
C GLU A 96 0.27 -22.26 -10.30
N MET A 97 -0.96 -22.78 -10.27
CA MET A 97 -1.58 -23.17 -9.01
C MET A 97 -0.97 -24.48 -8.50
N VAL A 98 -0.53 -24.51 -7.24
CA VAL A 98 0.08 -25.69 -6.60
C VAL A 98 -0.63 -26.05 -5.29
N ALA A 99 -0.58 -27.33 -4.92
CA ALA A 99 -1.09 -27.86 -3.64
C ALA A 99 -2.53 -27.44 -3.32
N ALA A 100 -3.43 -27.53 -4.31
CA ALA A 100 -4.80 -27.03 -4.20
C ALA A 100 -5.62 -27.73 -3.10
N GLU A 101 -5.46 -29.06 -2.93
CA GLU A 101 -6.18 -29.81 -1.89
C GLU A 101 -5.84 -29.37 -0.45
N ASP A 102 -4.59 -28.98 -0.18
CA ASP A 102 -4.11 -28.62 1.16
C ASP A 102 -4.65 -27.26 1.62
N GLY A 103 -5.17 -26.47 0.69
CA GLY A 103 -5.75 -25.15 0.94
C GLY A 103 -7.24 -25.13 1.24
N VAL A 104 -7.93 -26.27 1.20
CA VAL A 104 -9.40 -26.31 1.27
C VAL A 104 -9.91 -26.19 2.71
N LEU A 105 -10.69 -25.14 2.97
CA LEU A 105 -11.54 -24.99 4.15
C LEU A 105 -12.81 -25.82 3.98
N THR A 106 -13.09 -26.68 4.96
CA THR A 106 -14.28 -27.52 4.95
C THR A 106 -15.56 -26.68 5.12
N LYS A 107 -16.68 -27.15 4.57
CA LYS A 107 -18.00 -26.52 4.77
C LYS A 107 -18.35 -26.39 6.25
N GLY A 108 -18.01 -27.40 7.05
CA GLY A 108 -18.22 -27.39 8.50
C GLY A 108 -17.47 -26.28 9.23
N GLN A 109 -16.19 -26.03 8.87
CA GLN A 109 -15.43 -24.91 9.43
C GLN A 109 -16.06 -23.57 9.08
N ILE A 110 -16.41 -23.35 7.81
CA ILE A 110 -17.02 -22.10 7.34
C ILE A 110 -18.36 -21.86 8.03
N GLU A 111 -19.20 -22.88 8.17
CA GLU A 111 -20.49 -22.75 8.86
C GLU A 111 -20.32 -22.48 10.35
N LYS A 112 -19.32 -23.08 11.00
CA LYS A 112 -19.01 -22.83 12.40
C LYS A 112 -18.62 -21.36 12.62
N ILE A 113 -17.77 -20.82 11.76
CA ILE A 113 -17.38 -19.40 11.79
C ILE A 113 -18.58 -18.48 11.52
N ALA A 114 -19.38 -18.80 10.51
CA ALA A 114 -20.53 -17.98 10.13
C ALA A 114 -21.62 -17.91 11.21
N LYS A 115 -21.74 -18.96 12.04
CA LYS A 115 -22.72 -19.04 13.14
C LYS A 115 -22.20 -18.52 14.48
N GLU A 116 -20.90 -18.21 14.59
CA GLU A 116 -20.31 -17.69 15.82
C GLU A 116 -20.93 -16.33 16.17
N PRO A 117 -21.57 -16.18 17.36
CA PRO A 117 -22.21 -14.92 17.75
C PRO A 117 -21.22 -13.78 17.99
N SER A 118 -20.05 -14.05 18.56
CA SER A 118 -19.06 -13.01 18.84
C SER A 118 -18.28 -12.66 17.58
N ASP A 119 -18.33 -11.38 17.22
CA ASP A 119 -17.59 -10.83 16.09
C ASP A 119 -16.08 -10.98 16.24
N ALA A 120 -15.55 -10.74 17.43
CA ALA A 120 -14.14 -10.92 17.68
C ALA A 120 -13.72 -12.39 17.55
N ARG A 121 -14.52 -13.29 18.14
CA ARG A 121 -14.26 -14.72 18.07
C ARG A 121 -14.39 -15.28 16.66
N ALA A 122 -15.34 -14.78 15.86
CA ALA A 122 -15.51 -15.19 14.47
C ALA A 122 -14.28 -14.82 13.63
N VAL A 123 -13.69 -13.64 13.83
CA VAL A 123 -12.45 -13.22 13.16
C VAL A 123 -11.29 -14.14 13.56
N GLU A 124 -11.09 -14.38 14.86
CA GLU A 124 -10.04 -15.30 15.34
C GLU A 124 -10.20 -16.71 14.75
N MET A 125 -11.40 -17.27 14.81
CA MET A 125 -11.68 -18.60 14.26
C MET A 125 -11.44 -18.68 12.76
N ALA A 126 -11.73 -17.60 12.02
CA ALA A 126 -11.43 -17.52 10.59
C ALA A 126 -9.93 -17.47 10.33
N VAL A 127 -9.19 -16.66 11.10
CA VAL A 127 -7.73 -16.57 11.00
C VAL A 127 -7.10 -17.92 11.34
N ASP A 128 -7.50 -18.56 12.43
CA ASP A 128 -7.01 -19.89 12.84
C ASP A 128 -7.25 -20.94 11.74
N ALA A 129 -8.45 -20.94 11.15
CA ALA A 129 -8.81 -21.89 10.09
C ALA A 129 -7.97 -21.69 8.82
N VAL A 130 -7.69 -20.43 8.44
CA VAL A 130 -6.84 -20.09 7.29
C VAL A 130 -5.38 -20.42 7.59
N MET A 131 -4.87 -20.03 8.76
CA MET A 131 -3.49 -20.31 9.19
C MET A 131 -3.19 -21.81 9.19
N ALA A 132 -4.12 -22.64 9.67
CA ALA A 132 -3.96 -24.10 9.63
C ALA A 132 -3.79 -24.66 8.20
N GLN A 133 -4.36 -24.03 7.17
CA GLN A 133 -4.08 -24.44 5.78
C GLN A 133 -2.78 -23.85 5.25
N LEU A 134 -2.46 -22.61 5.63
CA LEU A 134 -1.18 -21.98 5.25
C LEU A 134 0.03 -22.77 5.78
N GLU A 135 -0.04 -23.28 7.01
CA GLU A 135 1.00 -24.12 7.61
C GLU A 135 1.19 -25.45 6.85
N LYS A 136 0.10 -26.05 6.35
CA LYS A 136 0.18 -27.24 5.48
C LYS A 136 0.89 -26.93 4.18
N LEU A 137 0.51 -25.82 3.53
CA LEU A 137 1.16 -25.36 2.29
C LEU A 137 2.64 -25.03 2.51
N GLU A 138 3.01 -24.52 3.68
CA GLU A 138 4.41 -24.31 4.04
C GLU A 138 5.17 -25.63 4.22
N ALA A 139 4.55 -26.65 4.80
CA ALA A 139 5.14 -27.98 4.95
C ALA A 139 5.16 -28.82 3.64
N HIS A 140 4.42 -28.40 2.62
CA HIS A 140 4.28 -29.13 1.36
C HIS A 140 5.58 -29.17 0.54
N HIS A 141 5.77 -30.25 -0.22
CA HIS A 141 6.96 -30.46 -1.07
C HIS A 141 7.00 -29.50 -2.26
N GLU A 142 5.85 -29.24 -2.88
CA GLU A 142 5.64 -28.15 -3.85
C GLU A 142 5.20 -26.88 -3.13
N ARG A 143 6.08 -26.34 -2.29
CA ARG A 143 5.78 -25.10 -1.56
C ARG A 143 5.50 -23.95 -2.54
N PRO A 144 4.45 -23.14 -2.30
CA PRO A 144 4.15 -21.97 -3.12
C PRO A 144 5.11 -20.79 -2.85
N ASP A 145 5.29 -19.93 -3.84
CA ASP A 145 6.02 -18.66 -3.73
C ASP A 145 5.14 -17.56 -3.13
N VAL A 146 3.83 -17.61 -3.39
CA VAL A 146 2.80 -16.72 -2.89
C VAL A 146 1.50 -17.49 -2.67
N VAL A 147 0.70 -17.11 -1.67
CA VAL A 147 -0.61 -17.74 -1.42
C VAL A 147 -1.76 -16.75 -1.59
N MET A 148 -2.74 -17.11 -2.42
CA MET A 148 -4.02 -16.43 -2.52
C MET A 148 -4.97 -16.95 -1.44
N VAL A 149 -5.42 -16.07 -0.54
CA VAL A 149 -6.50 -16.39 0.40
C VAL A 149 -7.82 -15.97 -0.23
N SER A 150 -8.41 -16.89 -0.99
CA SER A 150 -9.64 -16.72 -1.77
C SER A 150 -10.87 -16.90 -0.88
N LEU A 151 -11.29 -15.81 -0.25
CA LEU A 151 -12.36 -15.78 0.75
C LEU A 151 -13.73 -16.02 0.09
N PRO A 152 -14.49 -17.05 0.52
CA PRO A 152 -15.86 -17.24 0.06
C PRO A 152 -16.79 -16.15 0.61
N VAL A 153 -17.88 -15.86 -0.11
CA VAL A 153 -18.85 -14.79 0.26
C VAL A 153 -19.28 -14.89 1.73
N LYS A 154 -19.56 -16.10 2.23
CA LYS A 154 -19.96 -16.32 3.63
C LYS A 154 -18.94 -15.83 4.66
N LEU A 155 -17.64 -16.02 4.39
CA LEU A 155 -16.60 -15.51 5.30
C LEU A 155 -16.49 -14.00 5.17
N ILE A 156 -16.49 -13.45 3.94
CA ILE A 156 -16.47 -12.00 3.71
C ILE A 156 -17.61 -11.32 4.48
N GLU A 157 -18.83 -11.84 4.39
CA GLU A 157 -19.99 -11.31 5.11
C GLU A 157 -19.84 -11.34 6.64
N ARG A 158 -19.11 -12.33 7.16
CA ARG A 158 -18.95 -12.52 8.60
C ARG A 158 -17.81 -11.70 9.19
N VAL A 159 -16.65 -11.68 8.54
CA VAL A 159 -15.41 -11.10 9.09
C VAL A 159 -15.07 -9.72 8.54
N TRP A 160 -15.56 -9.38 7.34
CA TRP A 160 -15.20 -8.10 6.69
C TRP A 160 -16.13 -6.95 7.06
N ARG A 161 -17.34 -7.22 7.56
CA ARG A 161 -18.26 -6.19 8.07
C ARG A 161 -17.61 -5.28 9.12
N ASN A 162 -16.61 -5.78 9.83
CA ASN A 162 -16.00 -5.11 10.98
C ASN A 162 -14.75 -4.30 10.61
N GLU A 163 -14.26 -4.38 9.37
CA GLU A 163 -13.03 -3.68 8.98
C GLU A 163 -13.25 -2.16 8.81
N ARG A 164 -14.38 -1.70 8.25
CA ARG A 164 -14.57 -0.26 7.92
C ARG A 164 -15.23 0.60 9.00
N ALA A 165 -15.72 0.02 10.10
CA ALA A 165 -16.06 0.83 11.28
C ALA A 165 -14.84 1.62 11.82
N ARG A 166 -13.62 1.33 11.31
CA ARG A 166 -12.36 1.92 11.75
C ARG A 166 -11.61 2.74 10.69
N ASP A 167 -11.97 2.66 9.40
CA ASP A 167 -11.18 3.25 8.30
C ASP A 167 -11.68 4.64 7.84
N ASP A 168 -12.98 4.93 7.96
CA ASP A 168 -13.57 6.25 7.61
C ASP A 168 -13.46 7.28 8.74
N GLU A 169 -13.06 6.81 9.93
CA GLU A 169 -12.87 7.62 11.11
C GLU A 169 -11.39 7.95 11.25
N VAL A 170 -11.05 9.21 11.00
CA VAL A 170 -9.80 9.83 11.45
C VAL A 170 -9.57 9.43 12.92
N ILE A 171 -8.32 9.40 13.40
CA ILE A 171 -7.86 9.12 14.79
C ILE A 171 -8.75 9.76 15.91
N GLU A 172 -9.62 10.70 15.57
CA GLU A 172 -10.64 11.30 16.41
C GLU A 172 -11.74 10.33 16.92
N ASP A 173 -12.20 9.32 16.19
CA ASP A 173 -13.37 8.53 16.63
C ASP A 173 -13.09 7.12 17.21
N GLU A 174 -11.87 6.58 17.10
CA GLU A 174 -11.50 5.33 17.83
C GLU A 174 -11.68 5.47 19.36
N ALA A 175 -11.62 6.70 19.89
CA ALA A 175 -11.85 6.99 21.30
C ALA A 175 -13.34 7.23 21.65
N ALA A 176 -14.20 7.46 20.67
CA ALA A 176 -15.66 7.52 20.88
C ALA A 176 -16.22 6.10 21.10
N ASP A 177 -15.72 5.12 20.35
CA ASP A 177 -16.09 3.70 20.51
C ASP A 177 -15.56 3.10 21.82
N ALA A 178 -14.35 3.48 22.27
CA ALA A 178 -13.83 3.10 23.58
C ALA A 178 -14.65 3.69 24.75
N LYS A 179 -15.17 4.93 24.62
CA LYS A 179 -16.11 5.52 25.58
C LYS A 179 -17.49 4.87 25.56
N ALA A 180 -17.86 4.19 24.47
CA ALA A 180 -19.15 3.52 24.31
C ALA A 180 -19.15 2.05 24.76
N GLY A 181 -18.01 1.51 25.23
CA GLY A 181 -17.91 0.11 25.69
C GLY A 181 -18.17 -0.93 24.60
N ARG A 182 -17.98 -0.58 23.32
CA ARG A 182 -18.11 -1.52 22.21
C ARG A 182 -16.85 -2.38 22.13
N GLU A 183 -17.02 -3.69 22.27
CA GLU A 183 -15.95 -4.68 22.08
C GLU A 183 -15.49 -4.63 20.61
N THR A 184 -14.35 -3.98 20.35
CA THR A 184 -13.90 -3.72 18.97
C THR A 184 -13.31 -4.99 18.35
N SER A 185 -14.09 -5.68 17.52
CA SER A 185 -13.67 -6.90 16.77
C SER A 185 -12.43 -6.63 15.89
N PRO A 186 -11.35 -7.43 15.98
CA PRO A 186 -10.10 -7.21 15.25
C PRO A 186 -10.29 -7.17 13.73
N ASN A 187 -9.42 -6.40 13.05
CA ASN A 187 -9.35 -6.34 11.60
C ASN A 187 -8.78 -7.68 11.07
N PHE A 188 -9.58 -8.41 10.29
CA PHE A 188 -9.22 -9.73 9.78
C PHE A 188 -7.93 -9.70 8.96
N ARG A 189 -7.79 -8.74 8.03
CA ARG A 189 -6.59 -8.60 7.19
C ARG A 189 -5.33 -8.38 8.02
N GLY A 190 -5.37 -7.46 8.98
CA GLY A 190 -4.25 -7.13 9.85
C GLY A 190 -3.84 -8.33 10.71
N LEU A 191 -4.81 -8.97 11.37
CA LEU A 191 -4.56 -10.12 12.24
C LEU A 191 -4.02 -11.33 11.46
N LEU A 192 -4.61 -11.65 10.29
CA LEU A 192 -4.14 -12.74 9.46
C LEU A 192 -2.69 -12.53 8.99
N LYS A 193 -2.36 -11.32 8.53
CA LYS A 193 -1.01 -10.97 8.08
C LYS A 193 0.00 -11.01 9.23
N ALA A 194 -0.40 -10.58 10.42
CA ALA A 194 0.44 -10.65 11.61
C ALA A 194 0.76 -12.10 11.99
N ARG A 195 -0.25 -12.99 11.96
CA ARG A 195 -0.06 -14.43 12.21
C ARG A 195 0.77 -15.12 11.12
N ALA A 196 0.60 -14.72 9.86
CA ALA A 196 1.33 -15.26 8.73
C ALA A 196 2.76 -14.70 8.57
N MET A 197 3.23 -13.82 9.47
CA MET A 197 4.50 -13.10 9.32
C MET A 197 5.72 -14.01 9.26
N ASP A 198 5.68 -15.15 9.96
CA ASP A 198 6.80 -16.09 10.05
C ASP A 198 6.85 -17.07 8.85
N LEU A 199 5.78 -17.16 8.06
CA LEU A 199 5.72 -18.00 6.87
C LEU A 199 6.70 -17.51 5.81
N ARG A 200 7.27 -18.41 5.02
CA ARG A 200 8.25 -18.02 3.97
C ARG A 200 7.66 -17.23 2.81
N PHE A 201 6.41 -17.51 2.46
CA PHE A 201 5.70 -16.83 1.38
C PHE A 201 4.86 -15.67 1.90
N SER A 202 4.49 -14.75 1.01
CA SER A 202 3.52 -13.70 1.32
C SER A 202 2.10 -14.16 0.97
N ILE A 203 1.10 -13.55 1.61
CA ILE A 203 -0.31 -13.83 1.33
C ILE A 203 -0.99 -12.67 0.60
N GLN A 204 -1.94 -12.98 -0.29
CA GLN A 204 -2.81 -12.03 -0.95
C GLN A 204 -4.27 -12.41 -0.71
N ILE A 205 -5.01 -11.58 0.00
CA ILE A 205 -6.44 -11.81 0.20
C ILE A 205 -7.19 -11.45 -1.09
N VAL A 206 -8.02 -12.36 -1.56
CA VAL A 206 -8.83 -12.21 -2.78
C VAL A 206 -10.28 -12.51 -2.43
N TRP A 207 -11.17 -11.62 -2.84
CA TRP A 207 -12.61 -11.83 -2.66
C TRP A 207 -13.15 -12.72 -3.77
N GLU A 208 -14.18 -13.50 -3.45
CA GLU A 208 -14.77 -14.44 -4.40
C GLU A 208 -15.20 -13.77 -5.72
N ASP A 209 -15.71 -12.54 -5.69
CA ASP A 209 -16.16 -11.82 -6.90
C ASP A 209 -15.04 -11.35 -7.84
N VAL A 210 -13.78 -11.50 -7.45
CA VAL A 210 -12.61 -11.30 -8.35
C VAL A 210 -12.40 -12.50 -9.25
N ILE A 211 -12.55 -13.71 -8.69
CA ILE A 211 -12.25 -14.98 -9.34
C ILE A 211 -13.50 -15.67 -9.88
N ASN A 212 -14.68 -15.34 -9.33
CA ASN A 212 -15.97 -15.92 -9.68
C ASN A 212 -16.94 -14.79 -10.09
N PRO A 213 -17.15 -14.57 -11.40
CA PRO A 213 -18.06 -13.54 -11.90
C PRO A 213 -19.52 -13.67 -11.42
N ASP A 214 -19.94 -14.89 -11.05
CA ASP A 214 -21.29 -15.17 -10.58
C ASP A 214 -21.49 -14.82 -9.08
N ALA A 215 -20.40 -14.57 -8.35
CA ALA A 215 -20.47 -14.27 -6.92
C ALA A 215 -21.02 -12.87 -6.66
N LYS A 216 -22.00 -12.81 -5.76
CA LYS A 216 -22.68 -11.56 -5.39
C LYS A 216 -22.33 -11.18 -3.97
N ILE A 217 -21.40 -10.22 -3.83
CA ILE A 217 -21.15 -9.60 -2.53
C ILE A 217 -22.25 -8.58 -2.24
N PRO A 218 -22.88 -8.60 -1.05
CA PRO A 218 -23.89 -7.63 -0.67
C PRO A 218 -23.41 -6.18 -0.83
N ARG A 219 -24.28 -5.31 -1.37
CA ARG A 219 -23.94 -3.90 -1.61
C ARG A 219 -23.46 -3.17 -0.36
N LYS A 220 -24.05 -3.44 0.81
CA LYS A 220 -23.62 -2.85 2.08
C LYS A 220 -22.14 -3.13 2.40
N ILE A 221 -21.60 -4.25 1.94
CA ILE A 221 -20.19 -4.60 2.11
C ILE A 221 -19.34 -3.97 1.00
N LYS A 222 -19.87 -3.90 -0.24
CA LYS A 222 -19.19 -3.25 -1.37
C LYS A 222 -19.10 -1.72 -1.23
N GLU A 223 -20.16 -1.04 -0.81
CA GLU A 223 -20.18 0.41 -0.51
C GLU A 223 -19.22 0.75 0.63
N ASN A 224 -19.08 -0.17 1.58
CA ASN A 224 -18.11 -0.14 2.68
C ASN A 224 -16.70 -0.63 2.26
N SER A 225 -16.46 -0.84 0.98
CA SER A 225 -15.15 -1.14 0.43
C SER A 225 -14.85 -0.11 -0.65
N ASP A 226 -13.60 0.31 -0.85
CA ASP A 226 -13.24 1.17 -1.99
C ASP A 226 -13.42 0.48 -3.37
N ARG A 227 -14.08 -0.69 -3.40
CA ARG A 227 -14.32 -1.54 -4.56
C ARG A 227 -15.64 -1.17 -5.21
N GLN A 228 -15.68 -0.03 -5.91
CA GLN A 228 -16.62 0.09 -7.02
C GLN A 228 -16.24 -0.92 -8.11
N THR A 229 -17.24 -1.35 -8.90
CA THR A 229 -17.16 -2.44 -9.89
C THR A 229 -16.07 -2.20 -10.94
N GLN A 230 -14.82 -2.53 -10.58
CA GLN A 230 -13.71 -2.63 -11.52
C GLN A 230 -14.06 -3.71 -12.53
N ASP A 231 -13.77 -3.45 -13.80
CA ASP A 231 -13.89 -4.48 -14.83
C ASP A 231 -12.83 -5.59 -14.63
N ARG A 232 -13.00 -6.68 -15.37
CA ARG A 232 -12.14 -7.86 -15.22
C ARG A 232 -10.70 -7.59 -15.64
N ALA A 233 -10.46 -6.72 -16.63
CA ALA A 233 -9.11 -6.39 -17.07
C ALA A 233 -8.35 -5.60 -16.00
N ASP A 234 -8.99 -4.60 -15.40
CA ASP A 234 -8.41 -3.84 -14.27
C ASP A 234 -8.11 -4.73 -13.07
N LEU A 235 -9.02 -5.65 -12.73
CA LEU A 235 -8.80 -6.63 -11.66
C LEU A 235 -7.60 -7.54 -11.96
N ALA A 236 -7.48 -8.02 -13.20
CA ALA A 236 -6.36 -8.82 -13.66
C ALA A 236 -5.04 -8.05 -13.55
N TRP A 237 -4.96 -6.82 -14.05
CA TRP A 237 -3.78 -5.97 -13.93
C TRP A 237 -3.32 -5.79 -12.48
N ASN A 238 -4.27 -5.51 -11.57
CA ASN A 238 -3.95 -5.31 -10.16
C ASN A 238 -3.51 -6.61 -9.47
N LEU A 239 -4.25 -7.71 -9.68
CA LEU A 239 -3.96 -8.98 -9.04
C LEU A 239 -2.64 -9.57 -9.53
N MET A 240 -2.40 -9.63 -10.84
CA MET A 240 -1.19 -10.22 -11.40
C MET A 240 0.06 -9.42 -11.04
N THR A 241 -0.02 -8.09 -10.99
CA THR A 241 1.07 -7.25 -10.49
C THR A 241 1.40 -7.57 -9.04
N THR A 242 0.36 -7.72 -8.21
CA THR A 242 0.53 -8.02 -6.79
C THR A 242 1.14 -9.41 -6.58
N LEU A 243 0.66 -10.41 -7.31
CA LEU A 243 1.20 -11.77 -7.27
C LEU A 243 2.64 -11.82 -7.79
N TYR A 244 2.96 -11.07 -8.85
CA TYR A 244 4.31 -10.96 -9.37
C TYR A 244 5.27 -10.44 -8.30
N TYR A 245 4.96 -9.28 -7.70
CA TYR A 245 5.81 -8.66 -6.69
C TYR A 245 5.98 -9.56 -5.46
N LYS A 246 4.89 -10.15 -4.98
CA LYS A 246 4.90 -11.02 -3.80
C LYS A 246 5.64 -12.34 -4.03
N GLY A 247 5.32 -13.04 -5.12
CA GLY A 247 5.90 -14.35 -5.43
C GLY A 247 7.36 -14.27 -5.85
N SER A 248 7.71 -13.37 -6.77
CA SER A 248 9.09 -13.27 -7.26
C SER A 248 10.03 -12.48 -6.34
N GLY A 249 9.48 -11.57 -5.53
CA GLY A 249 10.28 -10.60 -4.78
C GLY A 249 10.94 -9.54 -5.64
N LYS A 250 10.52 -9.40 -6.90
CA LYS A 250 11.08 -8.48 -7.88
C LYS A 250 10.19 -7.27 -8.07
N VAL A 251 10.82 -6.11 -8.20
CA VAL A 251 10.14 -4.83 -8.40
C VAL A 251 9.67 -4.74 -9.86
N PRO A 252 8.36 -4.59 -10.14
CA PRO A 252 7.85 -4.52 -11.50
C PRO A 252 8.13 -3.16 -12.16
N TRP A 253 8.15 -2.07 -11.40
CA TRP A 253 8.55 -0.73 -11.87
C TRP A 253 9.00 0.15 -10.71
N ARG A 254 9.73 1.21 -11.03
CA ARG A 254 10.13 2.27 -10.08
C ARG A 254 9.86 3.65 -10.65
N ARG A 255 10.00 4.69 -9.82
CA ARG A 255 10.05 6.08 -10.29
C ARG A 255 11.28 6.27 -11.18
N LEU A 256 11.12 6.93 -12.32
CA LEU A 256 12.23 7.44 -13.12
C LEU A 256 12.87 8.64 -12.40
N PRO A 257 14.15 8.61 -12.01
CA PRO A 257 14.81 9.75 -11.38
C PRO A 257 15.01 10.90 -12.36
N GLU A 258 15.00 12.14 -11.86
CA GLU A 258 15.35 13.33 -12.66
C GLU A 258 16.87 13.42 -12.87
N GLU A 259 17.31 14.04 -13.97
CA GLU A 259 18.73 14.25 -14.23
C GLU A 259 19.35 15.16 -13.16
N GLY A 260 20.45 14.71 -12.56
CA GLY A 260 21.11 15.43 -11.46
C GLY A 260 20.44 15.26 -10.10
N GLU A 261 19.42 14.41 -9.98
CA GLU A 261 18.82 14.08 -8.68
C GLU A 261 19.82 13.34 -7.79
N PHE A 262 19.93 13.78 -6.53
CA PHE A 262 20.78 13.14 -5.54
C PHE A 262 20.22 11.78 -5.12
N THR A 263 21.12 10.89 -4.68
CA THR A 263 20.70 9.64 -4.07
C THR A 263 19.93 9.90 -2.80
N ALA A 264 18.69 9.40 -2.74
CA ALA A 264 17.74 9.76 -1.69
C ALA A 264 17.16 8.53 -0.99
N CYS A 265 16.94 8.69 0.32
CA CYS A 265 16.22 7.72 1.14
C CYS A 265 14.92 8.36 1.64
N TYR A 266 13.79 7.73 1.34
CA TYR A 266 12.47 8.19 1.78
C TYR A 266 12.02 7.41 3.00
N ILE A 267 11.74 8.10 4.09
CA ILE A 267 11.28 7.52 5.35
C ILE A 267 9.83 7.97 5.58
N GLY A 268 8.88 7.05 5.52
CA GLY A 268 7.51 7.31 5.95
C GLY A 268 7.32 6.93 7.41
N ILE A 269 6.70 7.78 8.23
CA ILE A 269 6.36 7.51 9.63
C ILE A 269 4.84 7.55 9.80
N SER A 270 4.31 6.51 10.42
CA SER A 270 2.92 6.43 10.90
C SER A 270 2.89 5.98 12.36
N PHE A 271 1.75 6.18 13.01
CA PHE A 271 1.53 5.78 14.39
C PHE A 271 0.32 4.84 14.44
N PHE A 272 0.36 3.81 15.29
CA PHE A 272 -0.77 2.93 15.57
C PHE A 272 -0.94 2.74 17.06
N LYS A 273 -2.12 2.31 17.50
CA LYS A 273 -2.35 1.84 18.87
C LYS A 273 -2.23 0.33 18.93
N ASP A 274 -1.49 -0.17 19.91
CA ASP A 274 -1.39 -1.59 20.17
C ASP A 274 -2.75 -2.15 20.61
N ALA A 275 -3.14 -3.30 20.07
CA ALA A 275 -4.45 -3.88 20.34
C ALA A 275 -4.59 -4.44 21.77
N GLU A 276 -3.49 -4.77 22.43
CA GLU A 276 -3.49 -5.34 23.79
C GLU A 276 -3.26 -4.28 24.87
N THR A 277 -2.33 -3.33 24.64
CA THR A 277 -1.93 -2.36 25.68
C THR A 277 -2.59 -0.99 25.56
N ASP A 278 -3.28 -0.70 24.45
CA ASP A 278 -3.81 0.65 24.11
C ASP A 278 -2.73 1.76 24.08
N GLU A 279 -1.44 1.38 24.13
CA GLU A 279 -0.33 2.30 23.98
C GLU A 279 -0.17 2.71 22.52
N ILE A 280 0.24 3.97 22.29
CA ILE A 280 0.54 4.46 20.94
C ILE A 280 1.98 4.09 20.62
N TRP A 281 2.15 3.29 19.58
CA TRP A 281 3.44 2.88 19.06
C TRP A 281 3.74 3.60 17.75
N THR A 282 5.01 3.93 17.54
CA THR A 282 5.46 4.42 16.24
C THR A 282 5.65 3.25 15.32
N SER A 283 4.87 3.24 14.24
CA SER A 283 4.64 2.03 13.49
C SER A 283 5.87 1.57 12.75
N ALA A 284 6.38 2.42 11.86
CA ALA A 284 7.49 2.05 11.06
C ALA A 284 8.06 3.22 10.31
N ALA A 285 9.39 3.28 10.27
CA ALA A 285 10.11 3.95 9.19
C ALA A 285 10.12 2.97 8.02
N GLN A 286 9.38 3.30 6.96
CA GLN A 286 9.54 2.59 5.72
C GLN A 286 10.49 3.32 4.79
N MET A 287 11.63 2.66 4.55
CA MET A 287 12.63 3.11 3.60
C MET A 287 12.27 2.63 2.20
N PHE A 288 12.07 3.56 1.26
CA PHE A 288 12.14 3.28 -0.17
C PHE A 288 13.47 3.74 -0.70
N ASP A 289 14.21 2.83 -1.33
CA ASP A 289 15.41 3.18 -2.07
C ASP A 289 15.11 3.44 -3.56
N GLU A 290 16.10 3.97 -4.28
CA GLU A 290 16.06 4.16 -5.74
C GLU A 290 15.82 2.86 -6.53
N ARG A 291 15.94 1.68 -5.89
CA ARG A 291 15.70 0.37 -6.51
C ARG A 291 14.27 -0.10 -6.29
N GLY A 292 13.43 0.70 -5.61
CA GLY A 292 12.06 0.34 -5.27
C GLY A 292 11.99 -0.77 -4.23
N ARG A 293 12.97 -0.90 -3.32
CA ARG A 293 12.87 -1.85 -2.21
C ARG A 293 12.38 -1.15 -0.96
N GLY A 294 11.27 -1.65 -0.42
CA GLY A 294 10.71 -1.23 0.85
C GLY A 294 11.32 -2.03 2.00
N PHE A 295 11.89 -1.36 3.01
CA PHE A 295 12.31 -2.00 4.26
C PHE A 295 11.45 -1.52 5.42
N ILE A 296 10.99 -2.47 6.23
CA ILE A 296 10.19 -2.19 7.43
C ILE A 296 11.05 -2.23 8.67
N LEU A 297 10.93 -1.17 9.47
CA LEU A 297 11.52 -1.06 10.79
C LEU A 297 10.39 -0.82 11.78
N ARG A 298 10.33 -1.55 12.90
CA ARG A 298 9.38 -1.22 13.99
C ARG A 298 9.97 -0.08 14.81
N GLY A 299 9.23 1.01 14.96
CA GLY A 299 9.64 2.12 15.83
C GLY A 299 9.40 1.81 17.31
N GLY A 300 9.92 2.68 18.18
CA GLY A 300 9.65 2.63 19.62
C GLY A 300 8.32 3.28 20.03
N PRO A 301 8.06 3.38 21.35
CA PRO A 301 6.83 3.97 21.86
C PRO A 301 6.71 5.44 21.46
N ALA A 302 5.51 5.87 21.09
CA ALA A 302 5.19 7.27 20.81
C ALA A 302 4.47 7.90 22.00
N GLN A 303 4.57 9.23 22.11
CA GLN A 303 3.81 10.02 23.07
C GLN A 303 2.66 10.73 22.36
N SER A 304 1.61 11.07 23.11
CA SER A 304 0.51 11.92 22.63
C SER A 304 0.41 13.16 23.50
N GLU A 305 0.00 14.27 22.91
CA GLU A 305 -0.21 15.51 23.68
C GLU A 305 -1.40 15.38 24.64
N SER A 306 -1.35 16.12 25.75
CA SER A 306 -2.38 16.11 26.80
C SER A 306 -3.69 16.79 26.38
N ARG A 307 -3.66 17.67 25.39
CA ARG A 307 -4.82 18.42 24.86
C ARG A 307 -5.09 18.17 23.37
N GLY A 308 -4.24 17.40 22.70
CA GLY A 308 -4.36 17.06 21.28
C GLY A 308 -3.98 15.61 21.05
N ARG A 309 -4.68 14.93 20.14
CA ARG A 309 -4.40 13.53 19.78
C ARG A 309 -3.39 13.45 18.64
N HIS A 310 -2.33 14.25 18.74
CA HIS A 310 -1.25 14.26 17.77
C HIS A 310 -0.09 13.43 18.33
N PRO A 311 0.11 12.20 17.84
CA PRO A 311 1.24 11.40 18.27
C PRO A 311 2.55 11.98 17.74
N PHE A 312 3.57 11.93 18.58
CA PHE A 312 4.92 12.40 18.30
C PHE A 312 5.97 11.48 18.91
N LEU A 313 7.16 11.49 18.32
CA LEU A 313 8.34 10.82 18.83
C LEU A 313 9.09 11.71 19.83
N THR A 314 9.70 11.11 20.84
CA THR A 314 10.72 11.83 21.64
C THR A 314 11.99 12.03 20.81
N ILE A 315 12.87 12.94 21.23
CA ILE A 315 14.17 13.15 20.60
C ILE A 315 14.96 11.85 20.43
N ASP A 316 15.03 11.02 21.48
CA ASP A 316 15.76 9.76 21.47
C ASP A 316 15.13 8.73 20.53
N GLU A 317 13.80 8.65 20.46
CA GLU A 317 13.12 7.70 19.59
C GLU A 317 13.16 8.14 18.12
N ALA A 318 13.09 9.45 17.84
CA ALA A 318 13.28 10.00 16.51
C ALA A 318 14.72 9.76 16.00
N HIS A 319 15.71 9.94 16.87
CA HIS A 319 17.12 9.65 16.59
C HIS A 319 17.33 8.16 16.27
N LYS A 320 16.93 7.25 17.18
CA LYS A 320 17.07 5.80 16.99
C LYS A 320 16.37 5.27 15.75
N LEU A 321 15.16 5.77 15.45
CA LEU A 321 14.40 5.37 14.28
C LEU A 321 15.15 5.74 12.99
N THR A 322 15.70 6.96 12.96
CA THR A 322 16.47 7.48 11.82
C THR A 322 17.79 6.71 11.67
N GLU A 323 18.52 6.50 12.76
CA GLU A 323 19.75 5.70 12.77
C GLU A 323 19.50 4.29 12.23
N SER A 324 18.41 3.64 12.67
CA SER A 324 18.02 2.30 12.22
C SER A 324 17.69 2.27 10.72
N ALA A 325 17.00 3.31 10.22
CA ALA A 325 16.71 3.47 8.79
C ALA A 325 17.99 3.60 7.95
N LEU A 326 18.92 4.43 8.41
CA LEU A 326 20.22 4.62 7.76
C LEU A 326 21.10 3.36 7.80
N ALA A 327 21.11 2.64 8.91
CA ALA A 327 21.81 1.37 9.03
C ALA A 327 21.24 0.33 8.06
N ALA A 328 19.90 0.25 7.93
CA ALA A 328 19.24 -0.60 6.95
C ALA A 328 19.61 -0.20 5.52
N TYR A 329 19.59 1.10 5.19
CA TYR A 329 20.05 1.62 3.89
C TYR A 329 21.48 1.17 3.58
N LYS A 330 22.42 1.44 4.48
CA LYS A 330 23.84 1.13 4.31
C LYS A 330 24.10 -0.38 4.19
N SER A 331 23.30 -1.21 4.86
CA SER A 331 23.43 -2.67 4.76
C SER A 331 23.18 -3.19 3.33
N VAL A 332 22.31 -2.51 2.58
CA VAL A 332 21.87 -2.90 1.23
C VAL A 332 22.70 -2.19 0.16
N HIS A 333 22.88 -0.88 0.29
CA HIS A 333 23.56 -0.04 -0.70
C HIS A 333 25.07 0.01 -0.52
N ARG A 334 25.57 -0.39 0.67
CA ARG A 334 26.98 -0.26 1.06
C ARG A 334 27.52 1.17 1.02
N THR A 335 26.63 2.16 0.93
CA THR A 335 26.89 3.60 0.97
C THR A 335 25.77 4.30 1.73
N MET A 336 25.99 5.55 2.11
CA MET A 336 24.97 6.46 2.65
C MET A 336 24.26 7.20 1.50
N PRO A 337 22.98 7.61 1.67
CA PRO A 337 22.32 8.50 0.72
C PRO A 337 22.88 9.91 0.88
N ALA A 338 22.84 10.69 -0.19
CA ALA A 338 23.16 12.12 -0.11
C ALA A 338 22.03 12.93 0.54
N ARG A 339 20.78 12.47 0.40
CA ARG A 339 19.57 13.15 0.90
C ARG A 339 18.63 12.20 1.66
N VAL A 340 18.02 12.67 2.74
CA VAL A 340 16.96 11.94 3.46
C VAL A 340 15.69 12.78 3.54
N ILE A 341 14.56 12.19 3.17
CA ILE A 341 13.25 12.84 3.27
C ILE A 341 12.39 12.05 4.25
N VAL A 342 12.00 12.68 5.34
CA VAL A 342 11.12 12.09 6.35
C VAL A 342 9.72 12.66 6.18
N MET A 343 8.75 11.80 5.88
CA MET A 343 7.35 12.13 5.68
C MET A 343 6.50 11.58 6.81
N LYS A 344 5.62 12.40 7.37
CA LYS A 344 4.60 11.94 8.33
C LYS A 344 3.27 12.67 8.19
N THR A 345 2.24 12.13 8.82
CA THR A 345 0.87 12.67 8.78
C THR A 345 0.54 13.59 9.96
N SER A 346 1.45 13.74 10.93
CA SER A 346 1.36 14.71 12.03
C SER A 346 2.43 15.81 11.91
N ARG A 347 2.25 16.95 12.57
CA ARG A 347 3.22 18.05 12.55
C ARG A 347 4.53 17.64 13.24
N PHE A 348 5.68 18.03 12.70
CA PHE A 348 6.99 17.88 13.37
C PHE A 348 7.09 18.81 14.58
N ARG A 349 7.47 18.24 15.72
CA ARG A 349 7.97 19.00 16.87
C ARG A 349 9.47 19.29 16.69
N GLU A 350 9.94 20.32 17.36
CA GLU A 350 11.37 20.65 17.39
C GLU A 350 12.20 19.48 17.93
N ASP A 351 11.73 18.80 19.00
CA ASP A 351 12.42 17.63 19.57
C ASP A 351 12.60 16.49 18.55
N GLU A 352 11.58 16.24 17.71
CA GLU A 352 11.64 15.22 16.65
C GLU A 352 12.62 15.64 15.56
N ALA A 353 12.54 16.90 15.13
CA ALA A 353 13.41 17.45 14.10
C ALA A 353 14.89 17.44 14.55
N GLU A 354 15.15 17.76 15.82
CA GLU A 354 16.49 17.70 16.42
C GLU A 354 17.01 16.24 16.48
N GLY A 355 16.17 15.29 16.91
CA GLY A 355 16.54 13.87 16.97
C GLY A 355 16.88 13.30 15.59
N VAL A 356 16.04 13.60 14.58
CA VAL A 356 16.31 13.23 13.18
C VAL A 356 17.58 13.92 12.68
N GLY A 357 17.72 15.22 12.90
CA GLY A 357 18.88 16.00 12.46
C GLY A 357 20.20 15.45 13.00
N LYS A 358 20.25 15.16 14.30
CA LYS A 358 21.44 14.59 14.95
C LYS A 358 21.83 13.23 14.36
N ALA A 359 20.86 12.34 14.10
CA ALA A 359 21.14 11.04 13.50
C ALA A 359 21.70 11.16 12.06
N LEU A 360 21.22 12.15 11.30
CA LEU A 360 21.70 12.43 9.95
C LEU A 360 23.12 13.01 9.96
N ASP A 361 23.39 13.95 10.86
CA ASP A 361 24.70 14.58 11.01
C ASP A 361 25.77 13.55 11.43
N GLU A 362 25.46 12.68 12.40
CA GLU A 362 26.35 11.59 12.85
C GLU A 362 26.65 10.58 11.74
N ALA A 363 25.69 10.37 10.83
CA ALA A 363 25.84 9.45 9.70
C ALA A 363 26.48 10.10 8.47
N GLY A 364 26.73 11.41 8.49
CA GLY A 364 27.33 12.17 7.40
C GLY A 364 26.40 12.39 6.20
N VAL A 365 25.08 12.45 6.43
CA VAL A 365 24.11 12.84 5.38
C VAL A 365 24.04 14.36 5.32
N GLU A 366 24.27 14.94 4.15
CA GLU A 366 24.33 16.41 4.00
C GLU A 366 22.96 17.07 3.82
N LEU A 367 22.02 16.39 3.14
CA LEU A 367 20.73 17.00 2.78
C LEU A 367 19.57 16.32 3.51
N ARG A 368 18.63 17.12 4.01
CA ARG A 368 17.44 16.61 4.70
C ARG A 368 16.19 17.41 4.40
N ASP A 369 15.06 16.71 4.38
CA ASP A 369 13.73 17.32 4.31
C ASP A 369 12.79 16.65 5.29
N LEU A 370 12.11 17.44 6.12
CA LEU A 370 11.11 16.94 7.06
C LEU A 370 9.76 17.48 6.62
N VAL A 371 8.88 16.61 6.13
CA VAL A 371 7.65 17.01 5.44
C VAL A 371 6.43 16.45 6.18
N TRP A 372 5.63 17.36 6.74
CA TRP A 372 4.31 17.01 7.23
C TRP A 372 3.33 17.02 6.06
N ILE A 373 2.70 15.88 5.80
CA ILE A 373 1.69 15.72 4.76
C ILE A 373 0.31 15.74 5.42
N HIS A 374 -0.38 16.87 5.27
CA HIS A 374 -1.76 17.02 5.71
C HIS A 374 -2.71 16.52 4.62
N GLU A 375 -3.35 15.38 4.88
CA GLU A 375 -4.05 14.63 3.83
C GLU A 375 -5.34 15.29 3.35
N SER A 376 -6.04 16.04 4.20
CA SER A 376 -7.30 16.70 3.85
C SER A 376 -7.22 18.18 4.17
N TYR A 377 -7.26 19.06 3.17
CA TYR A 377 -7.24 20.49 3.40
C TYR A 377 -8.52 21.15 2.88
N SER A 378 -9.04 22.14 3.60
CA SER A 378 -10.32 22.76 3.29
C SER A 378 -10.27 23.69 2.07
N VAL A 379 -9.09 24.21 1.74
CA VAL A 379 -8.89 25.10 0.60
C VAL A 379 -8.87 24.30 -0.71
N LYS A 380 -9.64 24.76 -1.69
CA LYS A 380 -9.71 24.15 -3.02
C LYS A 380 -9.44 25.17 -4.12
N VAL A 381 -8.67 24.75 -5.11
CA VAL A 381 -8.51 25.41 -6.40
C VAL A 381 -9.62 24.92 -7.32
N LEU A 382 -10.24 25.85 -8.03
CA LEU A 382 -11.23 25.55 -9.05
C LEU A 382 -10.67 25.92 -10.41
N ARG A 383 -11.01 25.13 -11.42
CA ARG A 383 -10.69 25.38 -12.82
C ARG A 383 -11.99 25.66 -13.55
N ASP A 384 -11.94 26.58 -14.51
CA ASP A 384 -13.05 26.79 -15.43
C ASP A 384 -13.26 25.54 -16.32
N GLY A 385 -14.53 25.24 -16.61
CA GLY A 385 -14.98 24.07 -17.38
C GLY A 385 -15.56 22.91 -16.55
N ASP A 386 -15.91 21.83 -17.24
CA ASP A 386 -16.67 20.69 -16.68
C ASP A 386 -15.82 19.69 -15.90
N PHE A 387 -14.50 19.77 -16.05
CA PHE A 387 -13.55 18.85 -15.42
C PHE A 387 -12.87 19.51 -14.21
N PRO A 388 -12.61 18.76 -13.12
CA PRO A 388 -11.87 19.30 -12.00
C PRO A 388 -10.42 19.63 -12.40
N VAL A 389 -9.70 20.27 -11.47
CA VAL A 389 -8.27 20.59 -11.64
C VAL A 389 -7.45 19.39 -12.11
N LEU A 390 -6.39 19.68 -12.87
CA LEU A 390 -5.50 18.65 -13.38
C LEU A 390 -4.75 17.98 -12.23
N ARG A 391 -4.55 16.66 -12.30
CA ARG A 391 -3.55 15.99 -11.46
C ARG A 391 -2.18 16.64 -11.72
N GLY A 392 -1.43 16.91 -10.66
CA GLY A 392 -0.18 17.67 -10.70
C GLY A 392 -0.36 19.18 -10.55
N THR A 393 -1.58 19.70 -10.38
CA THR A 393 -1.80 21.11 -10.02
C THR A 393 -1.17 21.39 -8.64
N PHE A 394 -0.30 22.39 -8.58
CA PHE A 394 0.44 22.82 -7.41
C PHE A 394 0.26 24.31 -7.18
N VAL A 395 0.06 24.69 -5.91
CA VAL A 395 -0.02 26.09 -5.47
C VAL A 395 0.89 26.29 -4.25
N GLU A 396 1.81 27.25 -4.35
CA GLU A 396 2.63 27.67 -3.22
C GLU A 396 1.82 28.59 -2.30
N LEU A 397 1.76 28.24 -1.02
CA LEU A 397 1.00 28.91 0.03
C LEU A 397 1.91 29.22 1.23
N ASP A 398 2.61 30.35 1.17
CA ASP A 398 3.43 30.87 2.28
C ASP A 398 4.42 29.81 2.83
N GLY A 399 5.27 29.30 1.94
CA GLY A 399 6.23 28.23 2.25
C GLY A 399 5.65 26.80 2.25
N ASN A 400 4.33 26.65 2.36
CA ASN A 400 3.64 25.37 2.20
C ASN A 400 3.23 25.14 0.73
N GLY A 401 2.85 23.90 0.43
CA GLY A 401 2.51 23.48 -0.93
C GLY A 401 1.17 22.75 -1.00
N LEU A 402 0.20 23.32 -1.70
CA LEU A 402 -1.06 22.64 -2.00
C LEU A 402 -0.89 21.81 -3.28
N LEU A 403 -0.92 20.49 -3.17
CA LEU A 403 -0.67 19.56 -4.28
C LEU A 403 -1.89 18.68 -4.57
N TYR A 404 -2.38 18.74 -5.81
CA TYR A 404 -3.40 17.85 -6.32
C TYR A 404 -2.78 16.57 -6.88
N THR A 405 -2.72 15.53 -6.04
CA THR A 405 -2.36 14.19 -6.51
C THR A 405 -3.53 13.52 -7.23
N ASN A 406 -4.77 13.88 -6.95
CA ASN A 406 -5.93 13.45 -7.72
C ASN A 406 -6.52 14.62 -8.49
N GLY A 407 -7.09 14.32 -9.66
CA GLY A 407 -7.64 15.32 -10.56
C GLY A 407 -7.80 14.76 -11.96
N SER A 408 -8.18 15.61 -12.89
CA SER A 408 -8.28 15.24 -14.31
C SER A 408 -6.92 14.82 -14.83
N ILE A 409 -6.87 13.66 -15.51
CA ILE A 409 -5.65 13.11 -16.06
C ILE A 409 -5.77 13.18 -17.59
N PRO A 410 -5.02 14.07 -18.26
CA PRO A 410 -5.08 14.22 -19.72
C PRO A 410 -4.87 12.88 -20.45
N TYR A 411 -3.96 12.05 -19.95
CA TYR A 411 -3.69 10.72 -20.49
C TYR A 411 -4.90 9.78 -20.48
N TYR A 412 -5.76 9.86 -19.46
CA TYR A 412 -7.03 9.11 -19.42
C TYR A 412 -8.18 9.83 -20.15
N GLY A 413 -8.01 11.12 -20.44
CA GLY A 413 -9.06 11.97 -21.00
C GLY A 413 -10.23 12.22 -20.02
N THR A 414 -10.05 11.93 -18.71
CA THR A 414 -11.10 12.11 -17.70
C THR A 414 -10.53 12.18 -16.28
N TYR A 415 -11.40 12.43 -15.30
CA TYR A 415 -11.11 12.29 -13.87
C TYR A 415 -11.71 10.97 -13.36
N PRO A 416 -10.89 9.99 -12.94
CA PRO A 416 -11.36 8.68 -12.48
C PRO A 416 -11.89 8.66 -11.04
N GLY A 417 -12.27 9.80 -10.47
CA GLY A 417 -12.80 9.88 -9.10
C GLY A 417 -14.25 10.35 -9.04
N LEU A 418 -14.92 10.03 -7.92
CA LEU A 418 -16.35 10.30 -7.73
C LEU A 418 -16.65 11.70 -7.22
N TYR A 419 -15.78 12.21 -6.34
CA TYR A 419 -15.97 13.47 -5.64
C TYR A 419 -14.95 14.50 -6.11
N VAL A 420 -15.24 15.78 -5.87
CA VAL A 420 -14.29 16.87 -6.13
C VAL A 420 -12.94 16.56 -5.49
N PRO A 421 -11.82 16.54 -6.25
CA PRO A 421 -10.51 16.21 -5.72
C PRO A 421 -10.17 17.03 -4.48
N ASN A 422 -9.54 16.36 -3.51
CA ASN A 422 -9.04 16.99 -2.29
C ASN A 422 -7.50 17.02 -2.36
N PRO A 423 -6.87 18.20 -2.28
CA PRO A 423 -5.41 18.29 -2.35
C PRO A 423 -4.75 17.78 -1.06
N LEU A 424 -3.49 17.41 -1.19
CA LEU A 424 -2.57 17.28 -0.06
C LEU A 424 -2.01 18.68 0.24
N LEU A 425 -1.94 19.06 1.51
CA LEU A 425 -1.14 20.20 1.93
C LEU A 425 0.20 19.67 2.46
N LEU A 426 1.28 20.10 1.82
CA LEU A 426 2.66 19.77 2.15
C LEU A 426 3.23 20.91 3.00
N CYS A 427 3.63 20.58 4.22
CA CYS A 427 4.16 21.53 5.18
C CYS A 427 5.62 21.14 5.49
N PRO A 428 6.61 21.67 4.76
CA PRO A 428 8.01 21.41 5.05
C PRO A 428 8.42 22.09 6.36
N HIS A 429 9.26 21.42 7.14
CA HIS A 429 9.88 22.01 8.31
C HIS A 429 10.93 23.07 7.87
N PRO A 430 11.16 24.15 8.64
CA PRO A 430 12.18 25.16 8.30
C PRO A 430 13.61 24.64 8.13
N GLN A 431 13.91 23.44 8.66
CA GLN A 431 15.20 22.76 8.49
C GLN A 431 15.31 21.95 7.19
N SER A 432 14.30 22.00 6.32
CA SER A 432 14.32 21.30 5.03
C SER A 432 15.15 22.08 4.02
N GLU A 433 16.04 21.39 3.30
CA GLU A 433 16.95 21.99 2.33
C GLU A 433 16.28 22.24 0.96
N SER A 434 15.31 21.40 0.61
CA SER A 434 14.66 21.45 -0.69
C SER A 434 13.54 22.48 -0.72
N THR A 435 13.34 23.08 -1.89
CA THR A 435 12.18 23.95 -2.10
C THR A 435 10.88 23.13 -2.05
N ILE A 436 9.79 23.79 -1.66
CA ILE A 436 8.47 23.15 -1.63
C ILE A 436 8.02 22.65 -3.02
N GLU A 437 8.45 23.29 -4.11
CA GLU A 437 8.19 22.81 -5.47
C GLU A 437 8.89 21.47 -5.73
N GLN A 438 10.16 21.32 -5.33
CA GLN A 438 10.92 20.06 -5.48
C GLN A 438 10.27 18.94 -4.69
N ILE A 439 9.94 19.21 -3.41
CA ILE A 439 9.23 18.25 -2.54
C ILE A 439 7.89 17.84 -3.18
N ALA A 440 7.14 18.79 -3.74
CA ALA A 440 5.83 18.51 -4.34
C ALA A 440 5.93 17.64 -5.61
N LYS A 441 6.92 17.88 -6.50
CA LYS A 441 7.17 17.02 -7.67
C LYS A 441 7.49 15.59 -7.24
N GLU A 442 8.36 15.46 -6.25
CA GLU A 442 8.81 14.18 -5.73
C GLU A 442 7.67 13.40 -5.06
N VAL A 443 6.88 14.07 -4.21
CA VAL A 443 5.66 13.51 -3.61
C VAL A 443 4.69 13.04 -4.71
N LEU A 444 4.43 13.85 -5.73
CA LEU A 444 3.57 13.48 -6.86
C LEU A 444 4.09 12.20 -7.54
N SER A 445 5.39 12.12 -7.81
CA SER A 445 5.99 10.95 -8.43
C SER A 445 5.87 9.69 -7.56
N LEU A 446 6.06 9.81 -6.25
CA LEU A 446 5.99 8.69 -5.30
C LEU A 446 4.57 8.13 -5.16
N THR A 447 3.52 8.85 -5.56
CA THR A 447 2.16 8.29 -5.59
C THR A 447 2.02 7.14 -6.58
N LYS A 448 2.81 7.12 -7.67
CA LYS A 448 2.72 6.11 -8.73
C LYS A 448 3.49 4.81 -8.41
N VAL A 449 4.24 4.79 -7.33
CA VAL A 449 5.00 3.62 -6.89
C VAL A 449 4.07 2.73 -6.05
N ASN A 450 3.19 1.98 -6.70
CA ASN A 450 2.23 1.10 -6.04
C ASN A 450 2.13 -0.30 -6.68
N TRP A 451 2.78 -1.31 -6.09
CA TRP A 451 2.73 -2.68 -6.63
C TRP A 451 1.47 -3.49 -6.25
N ASN A 452 0.49 -2.85 -5.59
CA ASN A 452 -0.85 -3.42 -5.36
C ASN A 452 -1.91 -2.87 -6.32
N SER A 453 -1.61 -1.80 -7.07
CA SER A 453 -2.54 -1.23 -8.04
C SER A 453 -1.80 -0.55 -9.18
N THR A 454 -2.24 -0.82 -10.39
CA THR A 454 -1.65 -0.27 -11.63
C THR A 454 -2.23 1.08 -12.03
N GLN A 455 -3.19 1.62 -11.28
CA GLN A 455 -3.82 2.89 -11.61
C GLN A 455 -2.93 4.09 -11.23
N MET A 456 -2.86 5.09 -12.11
CA MET A 456 -2.03 6.30 -11.93
C MET A 456 -2.55 7.29 -10.88
N ASN A 457 -3.85 7.29 -10.57
CA ASN A 457 -4.53 8.26 -9.69
C ASN A 457 -4.47 7.88 -8.20
N GLN A 458 -3.31 7.40 -7.73
CA GLN A 458 -3.12 7.15 -6.30
C GLN A 458 -2.96 8.49 -5.56
N ARG A 459 -3.62 8.61 -4.41
CA ARG A 459 -3.63 9.85 -3.63
C ARG A 459 -2.37 10.05 -2.79
N LEU A 460 -1.94 9.03 -2.05
CA LEU A 460 -0.87 9.13 -1.06
C LEU A 460 0.47 8.66 -1.64
N PRO A 461 1.59 9.36 -1.34
CA PRO A 461 2.90 8.89 -1.72
C PRO A 461 3.24 7.60 -1.00
N ILE A 462 4.06 6.76 -1.63
CA ILE A 462 4.34 5.43 -1.13
C ILE A 462 4.84 5.39 0.33
N PRO A 463 5.73 6.27 0.83
CA PRO A 463 6.22 6.15 2.21
C PRO A 463 5.10 6.26 3.25
N ILE A 464 4.16 7.19 3.07
CA ILE A 464 3.00 7.36 3.97
C ILE A 464 2.03 6.18 3.87
N ARG A 465 1.69 5.80 2.64
CA ARG A 465 0.75 4.69 2.40
C ARG A 465 1.25 3.39 2.99
N ALA A 466 2.54 3.15 2.82
CA ALA A 466 3.19 1.94 3.24
C ALA A 466 3.34 1.88 4.77
N ALA A 467 3.75 2.98 5.42
CA ALA A 467 3.75 3.10 6.88
C ALA A 467 2.37 2.82 7.50
N ARG A 468 1.27 3.31 6.90
CA ARG A 468 -0.10 2.99 7.36
C ARG A 468 -0.40 1.49 7.28
N LYS A 469 -0.17 0.88 6.12
CA LYS A 469 -0.44 -0.55 5.91
C LYS A 469 0.39 -1.45 6.80
N VAL A 470 1.59 -1.03 7.17
CA VAL A 470 2.43 -1.72 8.14
C VAL A 470 1.83 -1.61 9.54
N GLY A 471 1.37 -0.43 9.94
CA GLY A 471 0.72 -0.23 11.24
C GLY A 471 -0.55 -1.06 11.43
N ASP A 472 -1.34 -1.24 10.38
CA ASP A 472 -2.52 -2.11 10.38
C ASP A 472 -2.21 -3.56 10.77
N VAL A 473 -0.98 -4.02 10.49
CA VAL A 473 -0.52 -5.39 10.77
C VAL A 473 0.23 -5.44 12.09
N LEU A 474 1.16 -4.50 12.32
CA LEU A 474 2.04 -4.51 13.50
C LEU A 474 1.29 -4.36 14.83
N LYS A 475 0.11 -3.74 14.84
CA LYS A 475 -0.76 -3.66 16.03
C LYS A 475 -1.24 -5.01 16.56
N TYR A 476 -1.13 -6.08 15.76
CA TYR A 476 -1.48 -7.45 16.13
C TYR A 476 -0.25 -8.34 16.36
N VAL A 477 0.96 -7.78 16.28
CA VAL A 477 2.19 -8.53 16.51
C VAL A 477 2.63 -8.34 17.96
N PRO A 478 2.66 -9.42 18.78
CA PRO A 478 3.10 -9.34 20.17
C PRO A 478 4.43 -8.61 20.35
N SER A 479 4.54 -7.88 21.46
CA SER A 479 5.77 -7.21 21.84
C SER A 479 6.94 -8.20 21.97
N GLY A 480 8.06 -7.89 21.34
CA GLY A 480 9.27 -8.74 21.34
C GLY A 480 9.31 -9.84 20.27
N GLN A 481 8.23 -10.08 19.51
CA GLN A 481 8.31 -10.97 18.35
C GLN A 481 9.10 -10.32 17.21
N LYS A 482 9.96 -11.10 16.55
CA LYS A 482 10.72 -10.65 15.40
C LYS A 482 9.77 -10.34 14.25
N VAL A 483 9.83 -9.11 13.74
CA VAL A 483 9.06 -8.68 12.57
C VAL A 483 9.88 -8.88 11.30
N SER A 484 9.21 -9.22 10.20
CA SER A 484 9.88 -9.28 8.90
C SER A 484 10.18 -7.87 8.42
N SER A 485 11.39 -7.62 7.90
CA SER A 485 11.70 -6.34 7.23
C SER A 485 11.19 -6.28 5.80
N ASP A 486 10.64 -7.38 5.26
CA ASP A 486 10.16 -7.48 3.89
C ASP A 486 8.76 -6.90 3.73
N TYR A 487 8.67 -5.80 2.98
CA TYR A 487 7.42 -5.10 2.72
C TYR A 487 6.31 -5.98 2.11
N ARG A 488 6.68 -7.03 1.35
CA ARG A 488 5.72 -7.94 0.68
C ARG A 488 4.75 -8.60 1.66
N LYS A 489 5.17 -8.83 2.91
CA LYS A 489 4.32 -9.46 3.93
C LYS A 489 3.22 -8.54 4.43
N TYR A 490 3.43 -7.22 4.37
CA TYR A 490 2.51 -6.22 4.93
C TYR A 490 1.44 -5.79 3.94
N ILE A 491 1.75 -5.70 2.65
CA ILE A 491 0.82 -5.13 1.66
C ILE A 491 -0.30 -6.01 1.18
#